data_AF-A0A7X8UQL5-F1
#
_entry.id   AF-A0A7X8UQL5-F1
#
_cell.length_a   1.000
_cell.length_b   1.000
_cell.length_c   1.000
_cell.angle_alpha   90.00
_cell.angle_beta   90.00
_cell.angle_gamma   90.00
#
_symmetry.space_group_name_H-M   'P 1'
#
loop_
_entity.id
_entity.type
_entity.pdbx_description
1 polymer ?
#
loop_
_entity_poly.entity_id
_entity_poly.type
_entity_poly.pdbx_seq_one_letter_code
_entity_poly.pdbx_strand_id
1 'polypeptide(L)'
;MATVSLSAASIEDLQSELRKRQKQLPKLQQKRRQLLAQLAEIDRCIFALGGGASGPAVRASAPAGNGKRLSNGKTLSQQLVELLGASKSGMRISELVKAVRHAGYKSAAKDFYSVVAMALRDKKFQKVDRGVYKIRNHQNSGAQATKPKRAKKAKAAQAPSAKS
;
A
#
# COMPACT_ATOMS: atom_id res chain seq x y z
N MET A 1 3.88 30.46 -15.57
CA MET A 1 2.57 30.88 -15.01
C MET A 1 2.85 31.91 -13.96
N ALA A 2 2.31 33.13 -14.07
CA ALA A 2 2.50 34.14 -13.05
C ALA A 2 1.74 33.74 -11.78
N THR A 3 2.45 33.53 -10.67
CA THR A 3 1.85 33.22 -9.37
C THR A 3 1.42 34.53 -8.72
N VAL A 4 0.24 35.03 -9.11
CA VAL A 4 -0.40 36.18 -8.45
C VAL A 4 -0.60 35.84 -6.98
N SER A 5 -0.02 36.65 -6.08
CA SER A 5 -0.18 36.46 -4.64
C SER A 5 -1.62 36.79 -4.24
N LEU A 6 -2.34 35.79 -3.73
CA LEU A 6 -3.78 35.89 -3.42
C LEU A 6 -4.12 36.95 -2.38
N SER A 7 -3.15 37.38 -1.57
CA SER A 7 -3.32 38.40 -0.53
C SER A 7 -3.22 39.86 -1.05
N ALA A 8 -2.82 40.06 -2.31
CA ALA A 8 -2.59 41.39 -2.89
C ALA A 8 -3.35 41.64 -4.21
N ALA A 9 -4.16 40.67 -4.66
CA ALA A 9 -4.94 40.78 -5.88
C ALA A 9 -6.31 41.43 -5.62
N SER A 10 -6.79 42.27 -6.54
CA SER A 10 -8.16 42.77 -6.46
C SER A 10 -9.18 41.65 -6.74
N ILE A 11 -10.44 41.86 -6.34
CA ILE A 11 -11.54 40.94 -6.65
C ILE A 11 -11.70 40.79 -8.18
N GLU A 12 -11.49 41.87 -8.93
CA GLU A 12 -11.57 41.89 -10.40
C GLU A 12 -10.44 41.09 -11.04
N ASP A 13 -9.20 41.20 -10.52
CA ASP A 13 -8.07 40.39 -10.97
C ASP A 13 -8.34 38.89 -10.77
N LEU A 14 -8.83 38.52 -9.58
CA LEU A 14 -9.19 37.14 -9.22
C LEU A 14 -10.30 36.60 -10.14
N GLN A 15 -11.33 37.40 -10.44
CA GLN A 15 -12.36 37.03 -11.41
C GLN A 15 -11.79 36.87 -12.83
N SER A 16 -10.89 37.76 -13.26
CA SER A 16 -10.22 37.66 -14.56
C SER A 16 -9.40 36.37 -14.69
N GLU A 17 -8.70 35.99 -13.62
CA GLU A 17 -7.84 34.82 -13.56
C GLU A 17 -8.65 33.51 -13.51
N LEU A 18 -9.76 33.49 -12.77
CA LEU A 18 -10.72 32.37 -12.83
C LEU A 18 -11.27 32.18 -14.24
N ARG A 19 -11.69 33.25 -14.93
CA ARG A 19 -12.17 33.19 -16.32
C ARG A 19 -11.08 32.69 -17.28
N LYS A 20 -9.82 33.10 -17.11
CA LYS A 20 -8.66 32.60 -17.89
C LYS A 20 -8.47 31.10 -17.68
N ARG A 21 -8.45 30.63 -16.43
CA ARG A 21 -8.29 29.20 -16.09
C ARG A 21 -9.44 28.34 -16.60
N GLN A 22 -10.68 28.78 -16.42
CA GLN A 22 -11.88 28.11 -16.95
C GLN A 22 -11.82 27.94 -18.48
N LYS A 23 -11.33 28.95 -19.22
CA LYS A 23 -11.13 28.85 -20.68
C LYS A 23 -9.96 27.94 -21.09
N GLN A 24 -8.93 27.79 -20.27
CA GLN A 24 -7.78 26.92 -20.55
C GLN A 24 -8.05 25.44 -20.23
N LEU A 25 -8.84 25.16 -19.19
CA LEU A 25 -9.17 23.81 -18.72
C LEU A 25 -9.71 22.86 -19.80
N PRO A 26 -10.69 23.21 -20.66
CA PRO A 26 -11.17 22.31 -21.71
C PRO A 26 -10.10 22.03 -22.78
N LYS A 27 -9.23 23.00 -23.09
CA LYS A 27 -8.12 22.80 -24.03
C LYS A 27 -7.09 21.81 -23.48
N LEU A 28 -6.78 21.89 -22.18
CA LEU A 28 -5.89 20.94 -21.50
C LEU A 28 -6.52 19.54 -21.39
N GLN A 29 -7.82 19.44 -21.12
CA GLN A 29 -8.56 18.18 -21.14
C GLN A 29 -8.58 17.54 -22.54
N GLN A 30 -8.75 18.34 -23.60
CA GLN A 30 -8.66 17.85 -24.99
C GLN A 30 -7.27 17.33 -25.32
N LYS A 31 -6.21 18.08 -25.00
CA LYS A 31 -4.82 17.61 -25.15
C LYS A 31 -4.55 16.32 -24.36
N ARG A 32 -5.04 16.22 -23.12
CA ARG A 32 -4.94 14.99 -22.32
C ARG A 32 -5.61 13.80 -23.02
N ARG A 33 -6.80 13.98 -23.61
CA ARG A 33 -7.49 12.90 -24.36
C ARG A 33 -6.70 12.49 -25.61
N GLN A 34 -6.14 13.44 -26.36
CA GLN A 34 -5.31 13.16 -27.53
C GLN A 34 -4.05 12.37 -27.16
N LEU A 35 -3.32 12.80 -26.13
CA LEU A 35 -2.12 12.11 -25.64
C LEU A 35 -2.43 10.70 -25.12
N LEU A 36 -3.57 10.50 -24.43
CA LEU A 36 -3.98 9.17 -23.98
C LEU A 36 -4.34 8.24 -25.15
N ALA A 37 -4.91 8.77 -26.24
CA ALA A 37 -5.16 7.99 -27.45
C ALA A 37 -3.86 7.55 -28.14
N GLN A 38 -2.88 8.47 -28.24
CA GLN A 38 -1.54 8.17 -28.79
C GLN A 38 -0.78 7.15 -27.94
N LEU A 39 -0.83 7.26 -26.60
CA LEU A 39 -0.25 6.26 -25.71
C LEU A 39 -0.91 4.88 -25.90
N ALA A 40 -2.24 4.82 -26.00
CA ALA A 40 -2.95 3.57 -26.23
C ALA A 40 -2.65 2.93 -27.61
N GLU A 41 -2.25 3.71 -28.61
CA GLU A 41 -1.75 3.21 -29.89
C GLU A 41 -0.34 2.63 -29.76
N ILE A 42 0.57 3.35 -29.09
CA ILE A 42 1.94 2.88 -28.80
C ILE A 42 1.90 1.59 -27.96
N ASP A 43 1.04 1.52 -26.94
CA ASP A 43 0.84 0.32 -26.10
C ASP A 43 0.39 -0.89 -26.93
N ARG A 44 -0.44 -0.69 -27.97
CA ARG A 44 -0.83 -1.77 -28.91
C ARG A 44 0.34 -2.24 -29.76
N CYS A 45 1.17 -1.32 -30.25
CA CYS A 45 2.38 -1.67 -31.01
C CYS A 45 3.38 -2.45 -30.13
N ILE A 46 3.61 -2.01 -28.89
CA ILE A 46 4.47 -2.71 -27.92
C ILE A 46 3.93 -4.11 -27.63
N PHE A 47 2.61 -4.25 -27.42
CA PHE A 47 1.97 -5.55 -27.20
C PHE A 47 2.09 -6.48 -28.41
N ALA A 48 1.88 -5.98 -29.63
CA ALA A 48 2.01 -6.74 -30.87
C ALA A 48 3.44 -7.25 -31.11
N LEU A 49 4.45 -6.50 -30.66
CA LEU A 49 5.86 -6.89 -30.70
C LEU A 49 6.28 -7.81 -29.54
N GLY A 50 5.34 -8.34 -28.76
CA GLY A 50 5.63 -9.26 -27.64
C GLY A 50 6.11 -8.57 -26.36
N GLY A 51 6.05 -7.24 -26.28
CA GLY A 51 6.40 -6.41 -25.11
C GLY A 51 5.41 -6.52 -23.93
N GLY A 52 5.04 -7.73 -23.54
CA GLY A 52 4.00 -8.03 -22.55
C GLY A 52 4.45 -7.92 -21.09
N ALA A 53 5.04 -6.81 -20.66
CA ALA A 53 5.50 -6.62 -19.27
C ALA A 53 5.03 -5.29 -18.65
N SER A 54 3.84 -5.31 -18.04
CA SER A 54 3.40 -4.38 -16.97
C SER A 54 3.29 -2.87 -17.32
N GLY A 55 2.43 -2.51 -18.28
CA GLY A 55 1.82 -1.17 -18.38
C GLY A 55 0.39 -1.13 -17.78
N PRO A 56 -0.11 0.01 -17.28
CA PRO A 56 -1.37 0.08 -16.54
C PRO A 56 -2.56 -0.07 -17.49
N ALA A 57 -3.00 -1.31 -17.68
CA ALA A 57 -4.27 -1.57 -18.32
C ALA A 57 -5.37 -0.78 -17.62
N VAL A 58 -5.94 0.20 -18.34
CA VAL A 58 -7.26 0.77 -18.05
C VAL A 58 -8.26 -0.35 -18.32
N ARG A 59 -8.27 -1.37 -17.46
CA ARG A 59 -9.38 -2.28 -17.33
C ARG A 59 -10.54 -1.40 -16.92
N ALA A 60 -11.50 -1.23 -17.83
CA ALA A 60 -12.83 -0.80 -17.44
C ALA A 60 -13.24 -1.67 -16.26
N SER A 61 -13.52 -1.03 -15.12
CA SER A 61 -13.92 -1.70 -13.90
C SER A 61 -15.34 -2.25 -14.06
N ALA A 62 -15.49 -3.28 -14.90
CA ALA A 62 -16.45 -4.33 -14.61
C ALA A 62 -16.24 -4.70 -13.15
N PRO A 63 -17.28 -4.70 -12.29
CA PRO A 63 -17.11 -5.05 -10.90
C PRO A 63 -16.49 -6.43 -10.87
N ALA A 64 -15.24 -6.52 -10.40
CA ALA A 64 -14.58 -7.79 -10.20
C ALA A 64 -15.46 -8.54 -9.20
N GLY A 65 -16.27 -9.46 -9.73
CA GLY A 65 -17.33 -10.09 -8.95
C GLY A 65 -16.73 -10.59 -7.65
N ASN A 66 -17.44 -10.39 -6.54
CA ASN A 66 -16.97 -10.73 -5.19
C ASN A 66 -16.67 -12.23 -5.11
N GLY A 67 -15.50 -12.63 -5.60
CA GLY A 67 -14.95 -13.96 -5.46
C GLY A 67 -14.82 -14.16 -3.97
N LYS A 68 -15.71 -15.00 -3.42
CA LYS A 68 -15.86 -15.22 -1.98
C LYS A 68 -14.47 -15.41 -1.40
N ARG A 69 -13.97 -14.39 -0.69
CA ARG A 69 -12.67 -14.48 -0.02
C ARG A 69 -12.76 -15.68 0.90
N LEU A 70 -11.91 -16.68 0.65
CA LEU A 70 -11.84 -17.87 1.48
C LEU A 70 -11.50 -17.40 2.90
N SER A 71 -12.50 -17.40 3.78
CA SER A 71 -12.35 -16.96 5.15
C SER A 71 -11.60 -18.04 5.91
N ASN A 72 -10.30 -17.80 6.11
CA ASN A 72 -9.48 -18.59 7.01
C ASN A 72 -9.51 -17.91 8.37
N GLY A 73 -9.87 -18.65 9.43
CA GLY A 73 -10.01 -18.09 10.78
C GLY A 73 -8.72 -17.51 11.39
N LYS A 74 -7.55 -17.89 10.84
CA LYS A 74 -6.25 -17.28 11.12
C LYS A 74 -5.62 -16.79 9.82
N THR A 75 -4.86 -15.70 9.89
CA THR A 75 -4.05 -15.23 8.75
C THR A 75 -2.88 -16.18 8.49
N LEU A 76 -2.40 -16.24 7.24
CA LEU A 76 -1.27 -17.08 6.86
C LEU A 76 -0.03 -16.81 7.73
N SER A 77 0.29 -15.53 7.96
CA SER A 77 1.43 -15.13 8.79
C SER A 77 1.27 -15.53 10.27
N GLN A 78 0.06 -15.63 10.81
CA GLN A 78 -0.18 -16.17 12.17
C GLN A 78 0.06 -17.68 12.22
N GLN A 79 -0.47 -18.44 11.27
CA GLN A 79 -0.23 -19.89 11.20
C GLN A 79 1.26 -20.22 10.99
N LEU A 80 1.97 -19.46 10.16
CA LEU A 80 3.42 -19.62 9.97
C LEU A 80 4.20 -19.31 11.26
N VAL A 81 3.74 -18.37 12.09
CA VAL A 81 4.32 -18.11 13.43
C VAL A 81 4.02 -19.24 14.41
N GLU A 82 2.83 -19.86 14.37
CA GLU A 82 2.53 -21.02 15.22
C GLU A 82 3.40 -22.23 14.85
N LEU A 83 3.51 -22.55 13.55
CA LEU A 83 4.29 -23.68 13.04
C LEU A 83 5.81 -23.52 13.26
N LEU A 84 6.35 -22.33 13.00
CA LEU A 84 7.76 -22.01 13.26
C LEU A 84 8.05 -21.77 14.75
N GLY A 85 7.04 -21.44 15.56
CA GLY A 85 7.17 -21.31 17.01
C GLY A 85 7.30 -22.67 17.70
N ALA A 86 6.60 -23.69 17.20
CA ALA A 86 6.79 -25.08 17.62
C ALA A 86 8.16 -25.65 17.21
N SER A 87 8.76 -25.13 16.12
CA SER A 87 9.94 -25.70 15.46
C SER A 87 11.21 -24.85 15.69
N LYS A 88 11.89 -25.05 16.83
CA LYS A 88 13.08 -24.27 17.25
C LYS A 88 14.23 -24.26 16.22
N SER A 89 14.36 -25.29 15.39
CA SER A 89 15.40 -25.47 14.37
C SER A 89 15.16 -24.70 13.06
N GLY A 90 13.96 -24.12 12.86
CA GLY A 90 13.54 -23.60 11.56
C GLY A 90 13.09 -24.71 10.60
N MET A 91 12.30 -24.34 9.59
CA MET A 91 11.61 -25.29 8.70
C MET A 91 11.75 -24.91 7.23
N ARG A 92 11.72 -25.90 6.32
CA ARG A 92 11.76 -25.63 4.87
C ARG A 92 10.40 -25.12 4.36
N ILE A 93 10.42 -24.26 3.34
CA ILE A 93 9.17 -23.77 2.70
C ILE A 93 8.27 -24.94 2.24
N SER A 94 8.85 -26.02 1.73
CA SER A 94 8.12 -27.24 1.31
C SER A 94 7.38 -27.94 2.45
N GLU A 95 7.94 -27.93 3.66
CA GLU A 95 7.31 -28.48 4.86
C GLU A 95 6.25 -27.52 5.40
N LEU A 96 6.53 -26.21 5.44
CA LEU A 96 5.55 -25.18 5.81
C LEU A 96 4.31 -25.21 4.90
N VAL A 97 4.49 -25.40 3.59
CA VAL A 97 3.38 -25.58 2.64
C VAL A 97 2.51 -26.79 3.00
N LYS A 98 3.11 -27.92 3.37
CA LYS A 98 2.38 -29.12 3.80
C LYS A 98 1.67 -28.90 5.14
N ALA A 99 2.38 -28.36 6.13
CA ALA A 99 1.87 -28.11 7.47
C ALA A 99 0.72 -27.09 7.50
N VAL A 100 0.80 -26.01 6.70
CA VAL A 100 -0.28 -25.02 6.57
C VAL A 100 -1.52 -25.62 5.89
N ARG A 101 -1.34 -26.49 4.88
CA ARG A 101 -2.47 -27.23 4.28
C ARG A 101 -3.09 -28.23 5.25
N HIS A 102 -2.28 -28.94 6.02
CA HIS A 102 -2.73 -29.85 7.07
C HIS A 102 -3.45 -29.11 8.23
N ALA A 103 -3.05 -27.87 8.52
CA ALA A 103 -3.76 -26.96 9.42
C ALA A 103 -5.06 -26.36 8.83
N GLY A 104 -5.54 -26.89 7.70
CA GLY A 104 -6.83 -26.55 7.10
C GLY A 104 -6.88 -25.22 6.35
N TYR A 105 -5.74 -24.59 6.04
CA TYR A 105 -5.71 -23.30 5.33
C TYR A 105 -6.18 -23.46 3.87
N LYS A 106 -7.29 -22.79 3.53
CA LYS A 106 -7.86 -22.83 2.18
C LYS A 106 -7.28 -21.69 1.34
N SER A 107 -6.62 -22.05 0.24
CA SER A 107 -6.05 -21.09 -0.72
C SER A 107 -6.47 -21.45 -2.15
N ALA A 108 -6.86 -20.43 -2.92
CA ALA A 108 -7.19 -20.54 -4.34
C ALA A 108 -5.99 -20.26 -5.27
N ALA A 109 -4.78 -20.07 -4.72
CA ALA A 109 -3.59 -19.76 -5.51
C ALA A 109 -3.08 -20.99 -6.27
N LYS A 110 -2.90 -20.86 -7.59
CA LYS A 110 -2.30 -21.90 -8.47
C LYS A 110 -0.92 -22.34 -7.98
N ASP A 111 -0.10 -21.40 -7.54
CA ASP A 111 1.16 -21.67 -6.85
C ASP A 111 1.09 -21.18 -5.39
N PHE A 112 0.78 -22.11 -4.50
CA PHE A 112 0.76 -21.84 -3.06
C PHE A 112 2.18 -21.73 -2.44
N TYR A 113 3.20 -22.31 -3.08
CA TYR A 113 4.59 -22.22 -2.62
C TYR A 113 5.07 -20.77 -2.70
N SER A 114 4.84 -20.09 -3.83
CA SER A 114 5.16 -18.66 -3.98
C SER A 114 4.42 -17.76 -2.98
N VAL A 115 3.17 -18.08 -2.63
CA VAL A 115 2.40 -17.33 -1.61
C VAL A 115 3.03 -17.48 -0.22
N VAL A 116 3.41 -18.68 0.18
CA VAL A 116 4.12 -18.93 1.46
C VAL A 116 5.50 -18.28 1.44
N ALA A 117 6.27 -18.42 0.36
CA ALA A 117 7.58 -17.80 0.19
C ALA A 117 7.52 -16.26 0.22
N MET A 118 6.42 -15.66 -0.26
CA MET A 118 6.16 -14.22 -0.17
C MET A 118 5.84 -13.80 1.27
N ALA A 119 4.98 -14.54 1.99
CA ALA A 119 4.67 -14.26 3.39
C ALA A 119 5.92 -14.37 4.31
N LEU A 120 6.86 -15.27 3.97
CA LEU A 120 8.14 -15.42 4.68
C LEU A 120 9.15 -14.28 4.41
N ARG A 121 8.83 -13.29 3.56
CA ARG A 121 9.61 -12.05 3.41
C ARG A 121 9.28 -10.99 4.48
N ASP A 122 8.25 -11.21 5.30
CA ASP A 122 7.91 -10.31 6.40
C ASP A 122 9.04 -10.21 7.43
N LYS A 123 9.20 -9.02 8.03
CA LYS A 123 10.24 -8.72 9.06
C LYS A 123 10.24 -9.68 10.27
N LYS A 124 9.14 -10.41 10.49
CA LYS A 124 8.96 -11.40 11.56
C LYS A 124 9.75 -12.70 11.34
N PHE A 125 10.17 -12.99 10.11
CA PHE A 125 10.88 -14.20 9.75
C PHE A 125 12.32 -13.88 9.36
N GLN A 126 13.22 -14.83 9.59
CA GLN A 126 14.61 -14.77 9.19
C GLN A 126 14.94 -16.01 8.36
N LYS A 127 15.46 -15.80 7.15
CA LYS A 127 16.08 -16.86 6.36
C LYS A 127 17.38 -17.31 7.06
N VAL A 128 17.50 -18.59 7.35
CA VAL A 128 18.69 -19.20 7.96
C VAL A 128 19.61 -19.76 6.88
N ASP A 129 19.02 -20.44 5.90
CA ASP A 129 19.71 -21.13 4.81
C ASP A 129 18.80 -21.16 3.55
N ARG A 130 19.23 -21.80 2.46
CA ARG A 130 18.49 -21.94 1.21
C ARG A 130 17.14 -22.64 1.42
N GLY A 131 16.10 -21.82 1.56
CA GLY A 131 14.72 -22.28 1.72
C GLY A 131 14.34 -22.63 3.16
N VAL A 132 15.22 -22.41 4.14
CA VAL A 132 14.98 -22.64 5.58
C VAL A 132 14.73 -21.31 6.29
N TYR A 133 13.63 -21.23 7.02
CA TYR A 133 13.19 -20.03 7.73
C TYR A 133 12.96 -20.32 9.21
N LYS A 134 13.28 -19.33 10.06
CA LYS A 134 12.95 -19.31 11.49
C LYS A 134 12.22 -18.01 11.84
N ILE A 135 11.58 -17.97 13.00
CA ILE A 135 11.08 -16.70 13.55
C ILE A 135 12.28 -15.84 13.94
N ARG A 136 12.26 -14.57 13.52
CA ARG A 136 13.21 -13.56 13.99
C ARG A 136 12.85 -13.24 15.44
N ASN A 137 13.76 -13.52 16.36
CA ASN A 137 13.48 -13.50 17.79
C ASN A 137 13.25 -12.06 18.29
N HIS A 138 12.00 -11.60 18.19
CA HIS A 138 11.54 -10.32 18.71
C HIS A 138 10.74 -10.55 19.99
N GLN A 139 11.42 -10.88 21.10
CA GLN A 139 10.82 -10.83 22.44
C GLN A 139 10.61 -9.37 22.89
N ASN A 140 9.91 -8.57 22.09
CA ASN A 140 9.29 -7.32 22.52
C ASN A 140 8.17 -6.88 21.55
N SER A 141 7.15 -7.73 21.35
CA SER A 141 5.83 -7.27 20.91
C SER A 141 4.89 -7.25 22.12
N GLY A 142 5.28 -6.49 23.15
CA GLY A 142 4.46 -6.24 24.32
C GLY A 142 3.15 -5.52 23.97
N ALA A 143 2.19 -5.64 24.88
CA ALA A 143 0.88 -5.01 24.92
C ALA A 143 0.66 -3.80 24.00
N GLN A 144 -0.40 -3.84 23.19
CA GLN A 144 -0.99 -2.64 22.58
C GLN A 144 -1.66 -1.77 23.67
N ALA A 145 -0.84 -1.11 24.49
CA ALA A 145 -1.30 -0.04 25.36
C ALA A 145 -1.61 1.18 24.49
N THR A 146 -2.90 1.45 24.28
CA THR A 146 -3.44 2.61 23.57
C THR A 146 -3.12 3.91 24.32
N LYS A 147 -1.95 4.51 24.06
CA LYS A 147 -1.61 5.82 24.61
C LYS A 147 -2.45 6.92 23.94
N PRO A 148 -3.22 7.72 24.70
CA PRO A 148 -4.06 8.78 24.13
C PRO A 148 -3.21 9.90 23.51
N LYS A 149 -3.81 10.54 22.51
CA LYS A 149 -3.19 11.52 21.62
C LYS A 149 -2.85 12.81 22.39
N ARG A 150 -1.56 13.04 22.67
CA ARG A 150 -1.08 14.19 23.46
C ARG A 150 -1.28 15.51 22.70
N ALA A 151 -2.25 16.32 23.12
CA ALA A 151 -2.49 17.63 22.54
C ALA A 151 -1.37 18.63 22.88
N LYS A 152 -0.93 19.38 21.87
CA LYS A 152 -0.20 20.65 21.92
C LYS A 152 -1.08 21.63 21.12
N LYS A 153 -1.20 22.94 21.38
CA LYS A 153 -0.57 23.85 22.37
C LYS A 153 -1.39 25.15 22.36
N ALA A 154 -1.65 25.79 23.50
CA ALA A 154 -1.91 27.24 23.61
C ALA A 154 -1.89 27.63 25.11
N LYS A 155 -1.52 28.82 25.58
CA LYS A 155 -0.54 29.90 25.24
C LYS A 155 -1.03 31.11 26.06
N ALA A 156 -0.15 31.75 26.84
CA ALA A 156 -0.41 32.96 27.65
C ALA A 156 -1.43 32.76 28.81
N ALA A 157 -1.37 33.40 29.98
CA ALA A 157 -0.44 34.36 30.62
C ALA A 157 -0.47 34.13 32.17
N GLN A 158 -0.03 34.96 33.14
CA GLN A 158 0.61 36.28 33.12
C GLN A 158 1.42 36.55 34.42
N ALA A 159 2.69 36.99 34.27
CA ALA A 159 3.43 37.93 35.15
C ALA A 159 3.70 37.60 36.66
N PRO A 160 4.65 38.32 37.33
CA PRO A 160 5.22 37.90 38.62
C PRO A 160 5.07 38.91 39.79
N SER A 161 5.15 38.42 41.04
CA SER A 161 5.53 39.18 42.24
C SER A 161 5.96 38.22 43.38
N ALA A 162 7.16 38.42 43.94
CA ALA A 162 7.43 38.97 45.29
C ALA A 162 7.01 38.04 46.45
N LYS A 163 7.97 37.40 47.14
CA LYS A 163 8.57 37.88 48.40
C LYS A 163 7.53 38.20 49.49
N SER A 164 7.39 37.33 50.48
CA SER A 164 8.07 37.44 51.79
C SER A 164 8.07 36.09 52.50
#